data_AF-A0A967YEV8-F1
#
_entry.id   AF-A0A967YEV8-F1
#
_cell.length_a   1.000
_cell.length_b   1.000
_cell.length_c   1.000
_cell.angle_alpha   90.00
_cell.angle_beta   90.00
_cell.angle_gamma   90.00
#
_symmetry.space_group_name_H-M   'P 1'
#
loop_
_entity.id
_entity.type
_entity.pdbx_description
1 polymer ?
#
loop_
_entity_poly.entity_id
_entity_poly.type
_entity_poly.pdbx_seq_one_letter_code
_entity_poly.pdbx_strand_id
1 'polypeptide(L)'
;MAVGKELFKLFGMIGMQGVEKVEKDLKKVDKQVRKAQKEIDRLGRRVSDTGKVLTKVFTLPLLAAAAASVKFIDDATDLNETISKTGEIFGESAKEVEKWAETAAVRIGQSKTQAMDAASTFAIFGKSAGLAGKDLTKFSTEFVELASDMASFFNTEPDEAITAIGAAFRGE
;
A
#
# COMPACT_ATOMS: atom_id res chain seq x y z
N MET A 1 73.42 -3.99 -27.81
CA MET A 1 72.55 -2.97 -27.18
C MET A 1 71.13 -2.87 -27.77
N ALA A 2 70.83 -3.51 -28.92
CA ALA A 2 69.52 -3.37 -29.59
C ALA A 2 68.36 -4.21 -28.98
N VAL A 3 68.65 -5.38 -28.39
CA VAL A 3 67.63 -6.34 -27.93
C VAL A 3 66.81 -5.82 -26.73
N GLY A 4 67.42 -5.05 -25.83
CA GLY A 4 66.72 -4.52 -24.65
C GLY A 4 65.67 -3.43 -24.95
N LYS A 5 65.86 -2.64 -26.02
CA LYS A 5 64.91 -1.57 -26.41
C LYS A 5 63.62 -2.12 -27.03
N GLU A 6 63.72 -3.21 -27.79
CA GLU A 6 62.56 -3.84 -28.43
C GLU A 6 61.69 -4.59 -27.40
N LEU A 7 62.31 -5.24 -26.40
CA LEU A 7 61.60 -5.81 -25.26
C LEU A 7 60.82 -4.74 -24.47
N PHE A 8 61.45 -3.60 -24.17
CA PHE A 8 60.79 -2.51 -23.44
C PHE A 8 59.60 -1.90 -24.21
N LYS A 9 59.72 -1.73 -25.54
CA LYS A 9 58.61 -1.27 -26.39
C LYS A 9 57.45 -2.28 -26.42
N LEU A 10 57.74 -3.58 -26.48
CA LEU A 10 56.73 -4.62 -26.52
C LEU A 10 55.91 -4.67 -25.21
N PHE A 11 56.60 -4.58 -24.06
CA PHE A 11 55.94 -4.49 -22.75
C PHE A 11 55.11 -3.20 -22.61
N GLY A 12 55.61 -2.06 -23.08
CA GLY A 12 54.87 -0.79 -23.07
C GLY A 12 53.61 -0.83 -23.94
N MET A 13 53.68 -1.46 -25.11
CA MET A 13 52.54 -1.56 -26.04
C MET A 13 51.44 -2.49 -25.51
N ILE A 14 51.82 -3.64 -24.91
CA ILE A 14 50.88 -4.56 -24.26
C ILE A 14 50.21 -3.88 -23.06
N GLY A 15 50.98 -3.13 -22.25
CA GLY A 15 50.46 -2.35 -21.13
C GLY A 15 49.45 -1.28 -21.57
N MET A 16 49.77 -0.50 -22.61
CA MET A 16 48.87 0.54 -23.14
C MET A 16 47.58 -0.02 -23.74
N GLN A 17 47.64 -1.13 -24.48
CA GLN A 17 46.44 -1.76 -25.04
C GLN A 17 45.51 -2.31 -23.95
N GLY A 18 46.07 -2.83 -22.86
CA GLY A 18 45.31 -3.25 -21.68
C GLY A 18 44.57 -2.07 -21.04
N VAL A 19 45.26 -0.94 -20.86
CA VAL A 19 44.68 0.27 -20.25
C VAL A 19 43.58 0.89 -21.10
N GLU A 20 43.75 0.98 -22.43
CA GLU A 20 42.69 1.49 -23.32
C GLU A 20 41.42 0.64 -23.30
N LYS A 21 41.58 -0.69 -23.22
CA LYS A 21 40.44 -1.61 -23.15
C LYS A 21 39.69 -1.43 -21.83
N VAL A 22 40.42 -1.34 -20.72
CA VAL A 22 39.86 -1.05 -19.39
C VAL A 22 39.13 0.30 -19.38
N GLU A 23 39.69 1.34 -19.99
CA GLU A 23 39.04 2.65 -20.07
C GLU A 23 37.74 2.62 -20.89
N LYS A 24 37.72 1.90 -22.01
CA LYS A 24 36.52 1.70 -22.84
C LYS A 24 35.44 0.94 -22.10
N ASP A 25 35.81 -0.09 -21.34
CA ASP A 25 34.85 -0.88 -20.57
C ASP A 25 34.31 -0.09 -19.37
N LEU A 26 35.16 0.69 -18.67
CA LEU A 26 34.71 1.64 -17.63
C LEU A 26 33.75 2.70 -18.19
N LYS A 27 34.01 3.25 -19.39
CA LYS A 27 33.11 4.18 -20.07
C LYS A 27 31.76 3.54 -20.41
N LYS A 28 31.71 2.24 -20.73
CA LYS A 28 30.46 1.52 -20.96
C LYS A 28 29.70 1.29 -19.65
N VAL A 29 30.40 0.91 -18.59
CA VAL A 29 29.82 0.72 -17.25
C VAL A 29 29.23 2.03 -16.73
N ASP A 30 29.96 3.15 -16.81
CA ASP A 30 29.43 4.47 -16.42
C ASP A 30 28.15 4.84 -17.21
N LYS A 31 28.14 4.60 -18.53
CA LYS A 31 26.94 4.84 -19.35
C LYS A 31 25.76 3.96 -18.95
N GLN A 32 25.99 2.68 -18.61
CA GLN A 32 24.94 1.77 -18.17
C GLN A 32 24.42 2.16 -16.78
N VAL A 33 25.32 2.48 -15.85
CA VAL A 33 24.96 2.96 -14.50
C VAL A 33 24.16 4.26 -14.57
N ARG A 34 24.56 5.22 -15.41
CA ARG A 34 23.80 6.47 -15.60
C ARG A 34 22.41 6.24 -16.21
N LYS A 35 22.25 5.23 -17.07
CA LYS A 35 20.92 4.86 -17.61
C LYS A 35 20.06 4.23 -16.52
N ALA A 36 20.61 3.27 -15.78
CA ALA A 36 19.94 2.63 -14.65
C ALA A 36 19.51 3.65 -13.60
N GLN A 37 20.39 4.59 -13.24
CA GLN A 37 20.07 5.66 -12.29
C GLN A 37 18.93 6.54 -12.79
N LYS A 38 18.88 6.89 -14.08
CA LYS A 38 17.77 7.65 -14.66
C LYS A 38 16.44 6.89 -14.66
N GLU A 39 16.48 5.58 -14.87
CA GLU A 39 15.30 4.72 -14.82
C GLU A 39 14.79 4.57 -13.39
N ILE A 40 15.69 4.36 -12.42
CA ILE A 40 15.37 4.33 -10.99
C ILE A 40 14.80 5.68 -10.53
N ASP A 41 15.40 6.81 -10.94
CA ASP A 41 14.90 8.14 -10.60
C ASP A 41 13.52 8.41 -11.18
N ARG A 42 13.23 7.91 -12.39
CA ARG A 42 11.91 8.04 -13.01
C ARG A 42 10.88 7.15 -12.33
N LEU A 43 11.27 5.92 -11.97
CA LEU A 43 10.43 5.01 -11.21
C LEU A 43 10.10 5.60 -9.84
N GLY A 44 11.11 6.07 -9.09
CA GLY A 44 10.95 6.70 -7.79
C GLY A 44 10.06 7.95 -7.86
N ARG A 45 10.21 8.79 -8.89
CA ARG A 45 9.30 9.93 -9.12
C ARG A 45 7.87 9.49 -9.40
N ARG A 46 7.64 8.52 -10.29
CA ARG A 46 6.29 8.01 -10.56
C ARG A 46 5.65 7.37 -9.33
N VAL A 47 6.40 6.57 -8.57
CA VAL A 47 5.92 5.98 -7.31
C VAL A 47 5.61 7.07 -6.29
N SER A 48 6.46 8.10 -6.16
CA SER A 48 6.22 9.23 -5.27
C SER A 48 5.02 10.06 -5.70
N ASP A 49 4.85 10.31 -6.99
CA ASP A 49 3.77 11.14 -7.52
C ASP A 49 2.43 10.41 -7.46
N THR A 50 2.38 9.13 -7.86
CA THR A 50 1.20 8.27 -7.66
C THR A 50 0.87 8.14 -6.18
N GLY A 51 1.87 7.90 -5.32
CA GLY A 51 1.70 7.85 -3.87
C GLY A 51 1.13 9.16 -3.33
N LYS A 52 1.69 10.32 -3.70
CA LYS A 52 1.19 11.64 -3.28
C LYS A 52 -0.22 11.93 -3.80
N VAL A 53 -0.55 11.52 -5.03
CA VAL A 53 -1.90 11.71 -5.59
C VAL A 53 -2.88 10.81 -4.87
N LEU A 54 -2.58 9.53 -4.71
CA LEU A 54 -3.41 8.61 -3.93
C LEU A 54 -3.58 9.10 -2.50
N THR A 55 -2.49 9.55 -1.86
CA THR A 55 -2.53 10.12 -0.52
C THR A 55 -3.36 11.39 -0.47
N LYS A 56 -3.28 12.31 -1.43
CA LYS A 56 -4.07 13.55 -1.39
C LYS A 56 -5.53 13.37 -1.78
N VAL A 57 -5.82 12.51 -2.74
CA VAL A 57 -7.15 12.35 -3.33
C VAL A 57 -7.98 11.31 -2.58
N PHE A 58 -7.33 10.25 -2.10
CA PHE A 58 -8.01 9.14 -1.45
C PHE A 58 -7.58 9.02 0.01
N THR A 59 -6.30 8.77 0.31
CA THR A 59 -5.90 8.41 1.70
C THR A 59 -6.10 9.54 2.70
N LEU A 60 -5.80 10.81 2.41
CA LEU A 60 -5.98 11.92 3.34
C LEU A 60 -7.46 12.23 3.56
N PRO A 61 -8.31 12.38 2.52
CA PRO A 61 -9.74 12.51 2.71
C PRO A 61 -10.35 11.30 3.42
N LEU A 62 -9.92 10.08 3.09
CA LEU A 62 -10.41 8.86 3.73
C LEU A 62 -9.93 8.74 5.17
N LEU A 63 -8.68 9.07 5.51
CA LEU A 63 -8.18 9.06 6.89
C LEU A 63 -8.81 10.18 7.72
N ALA A 64 -9.03 11.36 7.13
CA ALA A 64 -9.77 12.43 7.78
C ALA A 64 -11.23 12.00 8.03
N ALA A 65 -11.87 11.35 7.04
CA ALA A 65 -13.20 10.77 7.20
C ALA A 65 -13.21 9.61 8.20
N ALA A 66 -12.17 8.77 8.24
CA ALA A 66 -12.01 7.66 9.18
C ALA A 66 -11.87 8.19 10.60
N ALA A 67 -10.95 9.11 10.85
CA ALA A 67 -10.72 9.73 12.15
C ALA A 67 -11.96 10.52 12.63
N ALA A 68 -12.66 11.19 11.71
CA ALA A 68 -13.95 11.79 12.02
C ALA A 68 -14.97 10.70 12.38
N SER A 69 -15.07 9.63 11.60
CA SER A 69 -16.03 8.55 11.83
C SER A 69 -15.75 7.74 13.10
N VAL A 70 -14.49 7.55 13.50
CA VAL A 70 -14.15 6.97 14.82
C VAL A 70 -14.68 7.86 15.96
N LYS A 71 -14.76 9.18 15.74
CA LYS A 71 -15.40 10.14 16.64
C LYS A 71 -16.94 10.18 16.55
N PHE A 72 -17.52 9.65 15.47
CA PHE A 72 -18.98 9.61 15.23
C PHE A 72 -19.59 8.23 15.50
N ILE A 73 -18.78 7.15 15.56
CA ILE A 73 -19.24 5.80 15.91
C ILE A 73 -19.84 5.78 17.32
N ASP A 74 -19.41 6.68 18.22
CA ASP A 74 -19.96 6.81 19.57
C ASP A 74 -21.40 7.38 19.60
N ASP A 75 -21.85 8.08 18.53
CA ASP A 75 -23.19 8.67 18.44
C ASP A 75 -23.93 8.12 17.20
N ALA A 76 -24.59 6.97 17.37
CA ALA A 76 -25.67 6.42 16.53
C ALA A 76 -25.80 7.01 15.10
N THR A 77 -24.95 6.55 14.17
CA THR A 77 -25.03 6.93 12.75
C THR A 77 -26.28 6.35 12.08
N ASP A 78 -26.99 7.15 11.28
CA ASP A 78 -28.17 6.69 10.53
C ASP A 78 -27.75 5.65 9.48
N LEU A 79 -28.48 4.54 9.38
CA LEU A 79 -28.21 3.49 8.41
C LEU A 79 -28.11 4.03 6.96
N ASN A 80 -28.90 5.04 6.59
CA ASN A 80 -28.81 5.67 5.26
C ASN A 80 -27.49 6.42 5.04
N GLU A 81 -26.94 7.02 6.09
CA GLU A 81 -25.61 7.66 6.03
C GLU A 81 -24.53 6.60 5.85
N THR A 82 -24.60 5.52 6.63
CA THR A 82 -23.67 4.38 6.50
C THR A 82 -23.77 3.72 5.13
N ILE A 83 -24.96 3.56 4.55
CA ILE A 83 -25.16 3.08 3.18
C ILE A 83 -24.51 4.02 2.17
N SER A 84 -24.73 5.34 2.31
CA SER A 84 -24.16 6.33 1.39
C SER A 84 -22.63 6.34 1.44
N LYS A 85 -22.05 6.34 2.65
CA LYS A 85 -20.60 6.23 2.89
C LYS A 85 -20.03 4.96 2.30
N THR A 86 -20.69 3.82 2.53
CA THR A 86 -20.29 2.53 1.96
C THR A 86 -20.36 2.58 0.43
N GLY A 87 -21.35 3.27 -0.13
CA GLY A 87 -21.49 3.57 -1.56
C GLY A 87 -20.26 4.27 -2.14
N GLU A 88 -19.83 5.36 -1.53
CA GLU A 88 -18.64 6.13 -1.98
C GLU A 88 -17.34 5.33 -1.87
N ILE A 89 -17.23 4.49 -0.84
CA ILE A 89 -16.02 3.70 -0.61
C ILE A 89 -15.98 2.48 -1.54
N PHE A 90 -17.04 1.69 -1.63
CA PHE A 90 -17.01 0.43 -2.37
C PHE A 90 -17.50 0.56 -3.82
N GLY A 91 -18.13 1.68 -4.19
CA GLY A 91 -18.68 1.89 -5.51
C GLY A 91 -19.70 0.81 -5.87
N GLU A 92 -19.48 0.16 -7.01
CA GLU A 92 -20.36 -0.92 -7.50
C GLU A 92 -20.48 -2.11 -6.53
N SER A 93 -19.47 -2.34 -5.69
CA SER A 93 -19.48 -3.43 -4.70
C SER A 93 -20.23 -3.10 -3.40
N ALA A 94 -20.76 -1.88 -3.23
CA ALA A 94 -21.38 -1.46 -1.97
C ALA A 94 -22.57 -2.34 -1.56
N LYS A 95 -23.38 -2.80 -2.54
CA LYS A 95 -24.50 -3.73 -2.29
C LYS A 95 -24.04 -5.09 -1.75
N GLU A 96 -22.86 -5.53 -2.15
CA GLU A 96 -22.29 -6.79 -1.65
C GLU A 96 -21.92 -6.66 -0.17
N VAL A 97 -21.33 -5.52 0.22
CA VAL A 97 -21.01 -5.21 1.62
C VAL A 97 -22.28 -5.06 2.45
N GLU A 98 -23.30 -4.37 1.92
CA GLU A 98 -24.59 -4.23 2.60
C GLU A 98 -25.24 -5.59 2.87
N LYS A 99 -25.25 -6.47 1.87
CA LYS A 99 -25.80 -7.83 1.99
C LYS A 99 -24.99 -8.69 2.96
N TRP A 100 -23.66 -8.57 2.95
CA TRP A 100 -22.82 -9.24 3.93
C TRP A 100 -23.15 -8.75 5.35
N ALA A 101 -23.32 -7.45 5.55
CA ALA A 101 -23.60 -6.85 6.85
C ALA A 101 -24.96 -7.28 7.44
N GLU A 102 -25.97 -7.56 6.61
CA GLU A 102 -27.23 -8.16 7.04
C GLU A 102 -27.02 -9.52 7.72
N THR A 103 -26.01 -10.27 7.27
CA THR A 103 -25.66 -11.58 7.85
C THR A 103 -24.62 -11.48 8.96
N ALA A 104 -23.80 -10.43 8.98
CA ALA A 104 -22.78 -10.18 10.00
C ALA A 104 -23.41 -10.04 11.39
N ALA A 105 -24.60 -9.41 11.47
CA ALA A 105 -25.31 -9.26 12.73
C ALA A 105 -25.65 -10.56 13.45
N VAL A 106 -25.79 -11.64 12.69
CA VAL A 106 -26.04 -12.97 13.24
C VAL A 106 -24.75 -13.69 13.63
N ARG A 107 -23.65 -13.43 12.92
CA ARG A 107 -22.40 -14.21 13.06
C ARG A 107 -21.44 -13.65 14.10
N ILE A 108 -21.33 -12.32 14.17
CA ILE A 108 -20.30 -11.63 14.96
C ILE A 108 -20.87 -10.65 15.99
N GLY A 109 -22.20 -10.64 16.17
CA GLY A 109 -22.88 -9.87 17.23
C GLY A 109 -22.93 -8.35 17.02
N GLN A 110 -22.66 -7.86 15.80
CA GLN A 110 -22.66 -6.42 15.47
C GLN A 110 -23.96 -5.99 14.79
N SER A 111 -24.43 -4.76 14.93
CA SER A 111 -25.51 -4.27 14.07
C SER A 111 -25.07 -4.19 12.59
N LYS A 112 -26.04 -4.17 11.65
CA LYS A 112 -25.76 -3.94 10.21
C LYS A 112 -24.93 -2.67 10.01
N THR A 113 -25.28 -1.59 10.72
CA THR A 113 -24.56 -0.32 10.69
C THR A 113 -23.11 -0.49 11.16
N GLN A 114 -22.89 -1.10 12.32
CA GLN A 114 -21.54 -1.34 12.85
C GLN A 114 -20.69 -2.18 11.89
N ALA A 115 -21.24 -3.26 11.33
CA ALA A 115 -20.52 -4.10 10.39
C ALA A 115 -20.13 -3.33 9.11
N MET A 116 -21.03 -2.51 8.55
CA MET A 116 -20.74 -1.68 7.38
C MET A 116 -19.70 -0.59 7.66
N ASP A 117 -19.75 0.03 8.84
CA ASP A 117 -18.77 1.03 9.25
C ASP A 117 -17.39 0.43 9.53
N ALA A 118 -17.34 -0.75 10.13
CA ALA A 118 -16.11 -1.51 10.31
C ALA A 118 -15.49 -1.91 8.96
N ALA A 119 -16.29 -2.46 8.04
CA ALA A 119 -15.84 -2.82 6.70
C ALA A 119 -15.35 -1.60 5.91
N SER A 120 -16.05 -0.46 6.04
CA SER A 120 -15.64 0.81 5.45
C SER A 120 -14.31 1.30 6.01
N THR A 121 -14.09 1.15 7.32
CA THR A 121 -12.81 1.47 7.96
C THR A 121 -11.69 0.63 7.38
N PHE A 122 -11.87 -0.69 7.25
CA PHE A 122 -10.86 -1.54 6.61
C PHE A 122 -10.67 -1.27 5.12
N ALA A 123 -11.71 -0.86 4.40
CA ALA A 123 -11.60 -0.53 2.98
C ALA A 123 -10.68 0.66 2.73
N ILE A 124 -10.58 1.59 3.68
CA ILE A 124 -9.67 2.74 3.56
C ILE A 124 -8.21 2.26 3.50
N PHE A 125 -7.87 1.26 4.31
CA PHE A 125 -6.57 0.62 4.27
C PHE A 125 -6.40 -0.22 3.01
N GLY A 126 -7.41 -1.02 2.63
CA GLY A 126 -7.39 -1.82 1.41
C GLY A 126 -7.18 -0.97 0.14
N LYS A 127 -7.88 0.16 0.01
CA LYS A 127 -7.67 1.13 -1.08
C LYS A 127 -6.28 1.73 -1.06
N SER A 128 -5.75 2.05 0.12
CA SER A 128 -4.38 2.55 0.27
C SER A 128 -3.34 1.49 -0.14
N ALA A 129 -3.67 0.21 0.00
CA ALA A 129 -2.90 -0.93 -0.52
C ALA A 129 -3.16 -1.23 -2.02
N GLY A 130 -4.01 -0.45 -2.71
CA GLY A 130 -4.31 -0.60 -4.13
C GLY A 130 -5.42 -1.60 -4.46
N LEU A 131 -6.18 -2.08 -3.46
CA LEU A 131 -7.31 -2.98 -3.68
C LEU A 131 -8.54 -2.23 -4.20
N ALA A 132 -9.32 -2.89 -5.05
CA ALA A 132 -10.58 -2.38 -5.59
C ALA A 132 -11.58 -3.53 -5.83
N GLY A 133 -12.85 -3.17 -6.07
CA GLY A 133 -13.91 -4.13 -6.42
C GLY A 133 -14.01 -5.27 -5.41
N LYS A 134 -14.06 -6.51 -5.91
CA LYS A 134 -14.21 -7.71 -5.07
C LYS A 134 -13.06 -7.93 -4.10
N ASP A 135 -11.83 -7.62 -4.48
CA ASP A 135 -10.67 -7.80 -3.60
C ASP A 135 -10.74 -6.83 -2.41
N LEU A 136 -11.20 -5.60 -2.66
CA LEU A 136 -11.46 -4.63 -1.60
C LEU A 136 -12.58 -5.11 -0.67
N THR A 137 -13.70 -5.55 -1.24
CA THR A 137 -14.83 -6.10 -0.46
C THR A 137 -14.38 -7.25 0.43
N LYS A 138 -13.72 -8.24 -0.15
CA LYS A 138 -13.24 -9.42 0.56
C LYS A 138 -12.28 -9.04 1.69
N PHE A 139 -11.27 -8.22 1.39
CA PHE A 139 -10.32 -7.72 2.38
C PHE A 139 -11.04 -7.06 3.55
N SER A 140 -11.96 -6.14 3.26
CA SER A 140 -12.69 -5.41 4.28
C SER A 140 -13.52 -6.31 5.18
N THR A 141 -14.30 -7.22 4.61
CA THR A 141 -15.20 -8.09 5.39
C THR A 141 -14.44 -9.13 6.20
N GLU A 142 -13.38 -9.72 5.64
CA GLU A 142 -12.54 -10.70 6.35
C GLU A 142 -11.82 -10.06 7.54
N PHE A 143 -11.41 -8.80 7.43
CA PHE A 143 -10.78 -8.10 8.54
C PHE A 143 -11.76 -7.73 9.66
N VAL A 144 -13.04 -7.46 9.35
CA VAL A 144 -14.07 -7.33 10.40
C VAL A 144 -14.30 -8.66 11.11
N GLU A 145 -14.39 -9.76 10.35
CA GLU A 145 -14.55 -11.10 10.93
C GLU A 145 -13.36 -11.46 11.82
N LEU A 146 -12.13 -11.20 11.35
CA LEU A 146 -10.90 -11.37 12.15
C LEU A 146 -10.93 -10.53 13.43
N ALA A 147 -11.37 -9.27 13.36
CA ALA A 147 -11.47 -8.41 14.53
C ALA A 147 -12.48 -8.97 15.55
N SER A 148 -13.60 -9.51 15.08
CA SER A 148 -14.58 -10.16 15.95
C SER A 148 -14.04 -11.45 16.59
N ASP A 149 -13.33 -12.27 15.82
CA ASP A 149 -12.68 -13.48 16.36
C ASP A 149 -11.64 -13.13 17.43
N MET A 150 -10.83 -12.08 17.18
CA MET A 150 -9.90 -11.55 18.18
C MET A 150 -10.64 -11.02 19.41
N ALA A 151 -11.74 -10.30 19.22
CA ALA A 151 -12.55 -9.78 20.32
C ALA A 151 -13.08 -10.90 21.22
N SER A 152 -13.63 -11.95 20.60
CA SER A 152 -14.07 -13.14 21.31
C SER A 152 -12.93 -13.86 22.02
N PHE A 153 -11.75 -13.95 21.41
CA PHE A 153 -10.60 -14.65 21.99
C PHE A 153 -10.01 -13.92 23.19
N PHE A 154 -9.94 -12.58 23.12
CA PHE A 154 -9.37 -11.74 24.16
C PHE A 154 -10.40 -11.16 25.15
N ASN A 155 -11.68 -11.52 24.99
CA ASN A 155 -12.79 -11.02 25.81
C ASN A 155 -12.80 -9.47 25.87
N THR A 156 -12.76 -8.85 24.68
CA THR A 156 -12.82 -7.40 24.43
C THR A 156 -13.97 -7.12 23.46
N GLU A 157 -14.34 -5.86 23.30
CA GLU A 157 -15.40 -5.49 22.36
C GLU A 157 -14.89 -5.55 20.91
N PRO A 158 -15.72 -5.95 19.92
CA PRO A 158 -15.33 -5.95 18.51
C PRO A 158 -14.79 -4.60 18.02
N ASP A 159 -15.37 -3.49 18.50
CA ASP A 159 -14.96 -2.13 18.14
C ASP A 159 -13.55 -1.78 18.66
N GLU A 160 -13.18 -2.29 19.84
CA GLU A 160 -11.83 -2.15 20.39
C GLU A 160 -10.81 -2.93 19.54
N ALA A 161 -11.15 -4.16 19.14
CA ALA A 161 -10.30 -4.97 18.27
C ALA A 161 -10.12 -4.34 16.87
N ILE A 162 -11.19 -3.79 16.28
CA ILE A 162 -11.13 -3.05 15.02
C ILE A 162 -10.18 -1.85 15.15
N THR A 163 -10.32 -1.09 16.23
CA THR A 163 -9.46 0.08 16.51
C THR A 163 -8.00 -0.33 16.64
N ALA A 164 -7.71 -1.41 17.36
CA ALA A 164 -6.35 -1.92 17.55
C ALA A 164 -5.72 -2.38 16.22
N ILE A 165 -6.46 -3.10 15.37
CA ILE A 165 -5.97 -3.51 14.05
C ILE A 165 -5.74 -2.28 13.16
N GLY A 166 -6.65 -1.31 13.20
CA GLY A 166 -6.49 -0.05 12.49
C GLY A 166 -5.26 0.74 12.94
N ALA A 167 -4.97 0.77 14.24
CA ALA A 167 -3.77 1.38 14.80
C ALA A 167 -2.49 0.69 14.30
N ALA A 168 -2.49 -0.65 14.26
CA ALA A 168 -1.39 -1.41 13.68
C ALA A 168 -1.14 -1.07 12.21
N PHE A 169 -2.19 -0.84 11.41
CA PHE A 169 -2.04 -0.38 10.02
C PHE A 169 -1.52 1.06 9.88
N ARG A 170 -1.74 1.91 10.89
CA ARG A 170 -1.16 3.26 10.94
C ARG A 170 0.26 3.28 11.51
N GLY A 171 0.71 2.19 12.12
CA GLY A 171 2.00 2.08 12.78
C GLY A 171 2.04 2.78 14.15
N GLU A 172 0.91 2.81 14.85
CA GLU A 172 0.73 3.34 16.22
C GLU A 172 1.07 2.30 17.29
#